data_AF-R5Y6Q0-F1
#
_entry.id   AF-R5Y6Q0-F1
#
_cell.length_a   1.000
_cell.length_b   1.000
_cell.length_c   1.000
_cell.angle_alpha   90.00
_cell.angle_beta   90.00
_cell.angle_gamma   90.00
#
_symmetry.space_group_name_H-M   'P 1'
#
loop_
_entity.id
_entity.type
_entity.pdbx_description
1 polymer ?
#
loop_
_entity_poly.entity_id
_entity_poly.type
_entity_poly.pdbx_seq_one_letter_code
_entity_poly.pdbx_strand_id
1 'polypeptide(L)'
;MEDYNIDELLKNIKPNLHKSYNGIFLTDEEVSVLKLYGFDINKYSDIKELMFDLEEYLNDEMQDDLEQVLLSLAEFNYYNNTTK
;
A
#
# COMPACT_ATOMS: atom_id res chain seq x y z
N MET A 1 6.59 -29.25 27.00
CA MET A 1 6.10 -28.08 26.26
C MET A 1 7.34 -27.35 25.79
N GLU A 2 7.47 -27.06 24.50
CA GLU A 2 8.52 -26.17 24.02
C GLU A 2 8.19 -24.76 24.48
N ASP A 3 9.12 -24.13 25.20
CA ASP A 3 9.03 -22.71 25.53
C ASP A 3 9.44 -21.92 24.28
N TYR A 4 8.45 -21.28 23.64
CA TYR A 4 8.68 -20.39 22.51
C TYR A 4 9.21 -19.05 23.03
N ASN A 5 10.43 -18.67 22.61
CA ASN A 5 11.01 -17.37 22.91
C ASN A 5 10.40 -16.28 22.01
N ILE A 6 9.45 -15.52 22.56
CA ILE A 6 8.76 -14.44 21.84
C ILE A 6 9.76 -13.38 21.32
N ASP A 7 10.83 -13.08 22.07
CA ASP A 7 11.84 -12.09 21.65
C ASP A 7 12.63 -12.54 20.42
N GLU A 8 12.81 -13.85 20.24
CA GLU A 8 13.47 -14.43 19.07
C GLU A 8 12.57 -14.40 17.83
N LEU A 9 11.25 -14.55 18.03
CA LEU A 9 10.25 -14.42 16.97
C LEU A 9 10.14 -12.96 16.48
N LEU A 10 10.11 -11.99 17.41
CA LEU A 10 10.00 -10.58 17.09
C LEU A 10 11.21 -10.04 16.30
N LYS A 11 12.42 -10.57 16.53
CA LYS A 11 13.64 -10.15 15.80
C LYS A 11 13.58 -10.37 14.29
N ASN A 12 12.74 -11.31 13.84
CA ASN A 12 12.63 -11.66 12.42
C ASN A 12 11.43 -11.01 11.73
N ILE A 13 10.56 -10.33 12.47
CA ILE A 13 9.42 -9.59 11.90
C ILE A 13 9.95 -8.25 11.39
N LYS A 14 10.08 -8.11 10.08
CA LYS A 14 10.29 -6.79 9.47
C LYS A 14 8.97 -6.02 9.53
N PRO A 15 8.93 -4.82 10.11
CA PRO A 15 7.71 -4.06 10.17
C PRO A 15 7.33 -3.62 8.75
N ASN A 16 6.10 -3.89 8.34
CA ASN A 16 5.57 -3.46 7.04
C ASN A 16 5.17 -1.99 7.11
N LEU A 17 6.16 -1.10 7.13
CA LEU A 17 5.96 0.33 7.27
C LEU A 17 5.83 0.99 5.90
N HIS A 18 5.01 2.04 5.84
CA HIS A 18 4.92 2.91 4.69
C HIS A 18 6.27 3.61 4.45
N LYS A 19 6.73 3.58 3.20
CA LYS A 19 7.91 4.25 2.68
C LYS A 19 7.51 5.18 1.55
N SER A 20 8.32 6.19 1.30
CA SER A 20 8.08 7.10 0.18
C SER A 20 8.56 6.48 -1.12
N TYR A 21 7.65 6.39 -2.09
CA TYR A 21 7.86 6.01 -3.47
C TYR A 21 7.38 7.17 -4.35
N ASN A 22 8.33 7.96 -4.85
CA ASN A 22 8.04 9.18 -5.62
C ASN A 22 7.05 10.16 -4.92
N GLY A 23 7.17 10.30 -3.59
CA GLY A 23 6.28 11.17 -2.81
C GLY A 23 4.95 10.51 -2.37
N ILE A 24 4.65 9.32 -2.87
CA ILE A 24 3.51 8.49 -2.45
C ILE A 24 3.97 7.55 -1.34
N PHE A 25 3.23 7.46 -0.25
CA PHE A 25 3.59 6.59 0.87
C PHE A 25 2.86 5.26 0.76
N LEU A 26 3.62 4.17 0.65
CA LEU A 26 3.14 2.80 0.45
C LEU A 26 4.05 1.82 1.20
N THR A 27 3.50 0.69 1.62
CA THR A 27 4.26 -0.46 2.12
C THR A 27 4.90 -1.25 0.99
N ASP A 28 5.91 -2.07 1.28
CA ASP A 28 6.56 -2.91 0.27
C ASP A 28 5.57 -3.93 -0.33
N GLU A 29 4.59 -4.35 0.47
CA GLU A 29 3.52 -5.27 0.08
C GLU A 29 2.58 -4.63 -0.94
N GLU A 30 2.05 -3.43 -0.66
CA GLU A 30 1.18 -2.70 -1.60
C GLU A 30 1.92 -2.38 -2.90
N VAL A 31 3.22 -2.02 -2.84
CA VAL A 31 4.05 -1.85 -4.04
C VAL A 31 4.16 -3.14 -4.86
N SER A 32 4.23 -4.29 -4.18
CA SER A 32 4.32 -5.58 -4.86
C SER A 32 3.00 -5.96 -5.53
N VAL A 33 1.87 -5.69 -4.88
CA VAL A 33 0.52 -5.85 -5.45
C VAL A 33 0.38 -4.95 -6.68
N LEU A 34 0.67 -3.65 -6.57
CA LEU A 34 0.60 -2.72 -7.71
C LEU A 34 1.40 -3.20 -8.92
N LYS A 35 2.63 -3.68 -8.69
CA LYS A 35 3.48 -4.23 -9.76
C LYS A 35 2.91 -5.50 -10.39
N LEU A 36 2.25 -6.36 -9.62
CA LEU A 36 1.63 -7.59 -10.13
C LEU A 36 0.58 -7.29 -11.20
N TYR A 37 -0.14 -6.19 -11.04
CA TYR A 37 -1.17 -5.72 -11.97
C TYR A 37 -0.66 -4.70 -12.99
N GLY A 38 0.65 -4.44 -13.05
CA GLY A 38 1.28 -3.58 -14.06
C GLY A 38 1.33 -2.08 -13.72
N PHE A 39 0.98 -1.70 -12.49
CA PHE A 39 1.10 -0.32 -12.02
C PHE A 39 2.55 -0.03 -11.62
N ASP A 40 3.18 0.93 -12.31
CA ASP A 40 4.50 1.44 -11.98
C ASP A 40 4.37 2.75 -11.22
N ILE A 41 4.59 2.70 -9.90
CA ILE A 41 4.45 3.84 -8.99
C ILE A 41 5.29 5.05 -9.42
N ASN A 42 6.42 4.83 -10.11
CA ASN A 42 7.28 5.93 -10.55
C ASN A 42 6.67 6.76 -11.68
N LYS A 43 5.58 6.29 -12.31
CA LYS A 43 4.85 7.04 -13.34
C LYS A 43 3.88 8.08 -12.77
N TYR A 44 3.56 7.98 -11.47
CA TYR A 44 2.57 8.82 -10.81
C TYR A 44 3.26 9.98 -10.11
N SER A 45 2.73 11.19 -10.32
CA SER A 45 3.27 12.41 -9.71
C SER A 45 2.79 12.58 -8.27
N ASP A 46 1.60 12.09 -7.96
CA ASP A 46 1.02 12.11 -6.63
C ASP A 46 0.05 10.95 -6.38
N ILE A 47 -0.38 10.84 -5.12
CA ILE A 47 -1.27 9.76 -4.65
C ILE A 47 -2.64 9.77 -5.34
N LYS A 48 -3.15 10.95 -5.75
CA LYS A 48 -4.48 11.07 -6.35
C LYS A 48 -4.48 10.54 -7.77
N GLU A 49 -3.41 10.78 -8.53
CA GLU A 49 -3.25 10.19 -9.86
C GLU A 49 -3.25 8.66 -9.78
N LEU A 50 -2.52 8.08 -8.82
CA LEU A 50 -2.51 6.64 -8.59
C LEU A 50 -3.90 6.10 -8.20
N MET A 51 -4.58 6.76 -7.27
CA MET A 51 -5.93 6.35 -6.84
C MET A 51 -6.92 6.39 -8.01
N PHE A 52 -6.86 7.41 -8.87
CA PHE A 52 -7.74 7.53 -10.02
C PHE A 52 -7.54 6.38 -11.02
N ASP A 53 -6.30 6.05 -11.37
CA ASP A 53 -6.00 4.94 -12.28
C ASP A 53 -6.44 3.59 -11.70
N LEU A 54 -6.32 3.41 -10.38
CA LEU A 54 -6.81 2.22 -9.69
C LEU A 54 -8.34 2.11 -9.72
N GLU A 55 -9.05 3.21 -9.46
CA GLU A 55 -10.51 3.28 -9.54
C GLU A 55 -11.00 2.95 -10.95
N GLU A 56 -10.37 3.52 -11.99
CA GLU A 56 -10.71 3.24 -13.39
C GLU A 56 -10.47 1.77 -13.75
N TYR A 57 -9.35 1.19 -13.33
CA TYR A 57 -9.08 -0.23 -13.55
C TYR A 57 -10.09 -1.14 -12.84
N LEU A 58 -10.41 -0.83 -11.59
CA LEU A 58 -11.34 -1.62 -10.75
C LEU A 58 -12.80 -1.52 -11.20
N ASN A 59 -13.18 -0.49 -11.96
CA ASN A 59 -14.51 -0.40 -12.57
C ASN A 59 -14.76 -1.51 -13.60
N ASP A 60 -13.71 -1.96 -14.29
CA ASP A 60 -13.79 -3.00 -15.32
C ASP A 60 -13.40 -4.40 -14.77
N GLU A 61 -12.53 -4.45 -13.76
CA GLU A 61 -11.96 -5.69 -13.20
C GLU A 61 -12.11 -5.75 -11.67
N MET A 62 -12.83 -6.73 -11.14
CA MET A 62 -12.88 -6.95 -9.69
C MET A 62 -11.58 -7.61 -9.20
N GLN A 63 -10.75 -6.86 -8.49
CA GLN A 63 -9.49 -7.33 -7.91
C GLN A 63 -9.39 -6.91 -6.44
N ASP A 64 -9.79 -7.83 -5.54
CA ASP A 64 -9.83 -7.59 -4.09
C ASP A 64 -8.51 -7.00 -3.55
N ASP A 65 -7.36 -7.50 -4.01
CA ASP A 65 -6.05 -7.03 -3.58
C ASP A 65 -5.81 -5.55 -3.94
N LEU A 66 -6.23 -5.11 -5.14
CA LEU A 66 -6.13 -3.71 -5.55
C LEU A 66 -7.17 -2.83 -4.85
N GLU A 67 -8.37 -3.35 -4.57
CA GLU A 67 -9.37 -2.63 -3.76
C GLU A 67 -8.83 -2.32 -2.36
N GLN A 68 -8.13 -3.28 -1.73
CA GLN A 68 -7.49 -3.06 -0.43
C GLN A 68 -6.40 -1.99 -0.50
N VAL A 69 -5.56 -2.01 -1.54
CA VAL A 69 -4.54 -0.96 -1.76
C VAL A 69 -5.21 0.41 -1.94
N LEU A 70 -6.26 0.49 -2.75
CA LEU A 70 -7.00 1.74 -2.97
C LEU A 70 -7.63 2.28 -1.68
N LEU A 71 -8.20 1.39 -0.86
CA LEU A 71 -8.77 1.76 0.44
C LEU A 71 -7.70 2.32 1.38
N SER A 72 -6.56 1.64 1.50
CA SER A 72 -5.41 2.09 2.30
C SER A 72 -4.91 3.47 1.85
N LEU A 73 -4.76 3.68 0.53
CA LEU A 73 -4.38 4.97 -0.04
C LEU A 73 -5.39 6.08 0.27
N ALA A 74 -6.69 5.77 0.17
CA ALA A 74 -7.76 6.72 0.47
C ALA A 74 -7.77 7.13 1.95
N GLU A 75 -7.61 6.17 2.87
CA GLU A 75 -7.48 6.43 4.31
C GLU A 75 -6.26 7.31 4.60
N PHE A 76 -5.10 6.94 4.06
CA PHE A 76 -3.87 7.70 4.24
C PHE A 76 -4.02 9.14 3.73
N ASN A 77 -4.57 9.31 2.53
CA ASN A 77 -4.82 10.62 1.93
C ASN A 77 -5.82 11.45 2.77
N TYR A 78 -6.89 10.83 3.27
CA TYR A 78 -7.88 11.49 4.14
C TYR A 78 -7.21 12.05 5.41
N TYR A 79 -6.48 11.22 6.14
CA TYR A 79 -5.83 11.64 7.39
C TYR A 79 -4.82 12.78 7.15
N ASN A 80 -4.02 12.70 6.09
CA ASN A 80 -3.00 13.71 5.79
C ASN A 80 -3.57 15.06 5.30
N ASN A 81 -4.78 15.07 4.73
CA ASN A 81 -5.41 16.30 4.23
C ASN A 81 -6.43 16.91 5.19
N THR A 82 -6.97 16.16 6.15
CA THR A 82 -8.00 16.65 7.08
C THR A 82 -7.47 17.09 8.44
N THR A 83 -6.23 16.74 8.81
CA THR A 83 -5.59 17.20 10.05
C THR A 83 -4.79 18.50 9.89
N LYS A 84 -5.17 19.36 8.93
CA LYS A 84 -4.58 20.69 8.71
C LYS A 84 -5.49 21.83 9.17
#